data_AF-A0A7S4DHW2-F1
#
_entry.id   AF-A0A7S4DHW2-F1
#
_cell.length_a   1.000
_cell.length_b   1.000
_cell.length_c   1.000
_cell.angle_alpha   90.00
_cell.angle_beta   90.00
_cell.angle_gamma   90.00
#
_symmetry.space_group_name_H-M   'P 1'
#
loop_
_entity.id
_entity.type
_entity.pdbx_description
1 polymer ?
#
loop_
_entity_poly.entity_id
_entity_poly.type
_entity_poly.pdbx_seq_one_letter_code
_entity_poly.pdbx_strand_id
1 'polypeptide(L)'
;AMCSNRSRAEFVGDGKYNGDGGAELEALWRGFPGVWKEIRGCPGRFTARGRKMRGTEVHSLVEVSGMKEAKVWRVQKSGKDPMDVVVFRTGGGIITYRKKVQDKAELVLVHTLNTESGLLRKLLDLQRENVIMDNRDWHSERARVLTIILSFLSSDARSVKASSITRTIWNAIDR
;
A
#
# COMPACT_ATOMS: atom_id res chain seq x y z
N ALA A 1 33.16 7.36 -20.27
CA ALA A 1 32.00 7.56 -19.39
C ALA A 1 30.73 7.30 -20.19
N MET A 2 30.08 6.15 -19.99
CA MET A 2 28.77 5.85 -20.58
C MET A 2 27.78 5.63 -19.44
N CYS A 3 27.13 6.69 -19.00
CA CYS A 3 25.95 6.58 -18.15
C CYS A 3 24.84 5.99 -19.02
N SER A 4 24.53 4.70 -18.82
CA SER A 4 23.38 4.07 -19.46
C SER A 4 22.14 4.88 -19.12
N ASN A 5 21.51 5.44 -20.14
CA ASN A 5 20.25 6.15 -20.07
C ASN A 5 19.17 5.12 -19.70
N ARG A 6 19.00 4.82 -18.40
CA ARG A 6 17.85 4.04 -17.93
C ARG A 6 16.65 4.94 -18.10
N SER A 7 15.89 4.68 -19.16
CA SER A 7 14.59 5.28 -19.43
C SER A 7 13.82 5.43 -18.12
N ARG A 8 13.45 6.67 -17.78
CA ARG A 8 12.49 6.97 -16.71
C ARG A 8 11.16 6.35 -17.13
N ALA A 9 10.94 5.09 -16.74
CA ALA A 9 9.68 4.42 -17.02
C ALA A 9 8.57 5.24 -16.39
N GLU A 10 7.63 5.69 -17.21
CA GLU A 10 6.39 6.33 -16.79
C GLU A 10 5.65 5.38 -15.85
N PHE A 11 5.09 5.92 -14.77
CA PHE A 11 4.36 5.12 -13.80
C PHE A 11 2.95 4.85 -14.35
N VAL A 12 2.67 3.61 -14.76
CA VAL A 12 1.38 3.22 -15.35
C VAL A 12 0.45 2.56 -14.32
N GLY A 13 0.81 2.61 -13.02
CA GLY A 13 0.13 1.80 -12.00
C GLY A 13 0.41 0.31 -12.17
N ASP A 14 -0.58 -0.57 -11.93
CA ASP A 14 -0.44 -2.01 -12.15
C ASP A 14 -0.75 -2.43 -13.61
N GLY A 15 -1.17 -1.46 -14.45
CA GLY A 15 -1.53 -1.64 -15.85
C GLY A 15 -2.79 -2.49 -16.10
N LYS A 16 -3.49 -2.92 -15.04
CA LYS A 16 -4.67 -3.79 -15.11
C LYS A 16 -5.97 -3.06 -14.84
N TYR A 17 -5.93 -1.92 -14.15
CA TYR A 17 -7.11 -1.09 -13.90
C TYR A 17 -6.82 0.38 -14.27
N ASN A 18 -7.79 1.04 -14.91
CA ASN A 18 -7.66 2.45 -15.26
C ASN A 18 -7.62 3.29 -13.99
N GLY A 19 -6.60 4.14 -13.85
CA GLY A 19 -6.45 5.02 -12.69
C GLY A 19 -5.80 4.38 -11.46
N ASP A 20 -5.23 3.16 -11.56
CA ASP A 20 -4.62 2.42 -10.43
C ASP A 20 -3.29 3.01 -9.89
N GLY A 21 -3.08 4.32 -10.06
CA GLY A 21 -1.78 4.98 -9.93
C GLY A 21 -1.83 6.45 -9.55
N GLY A 22 -2.71 6.83 -8.62
CA GLY A 22 -2.95 8.21 -8.18
C GLY A 22 -1.73 9.12 -7.96
N ALA A 23 -1.97 10.43 -7.92
CA ALA A 23 -0.95 11.47 -7.86
C ALA A 23 0.08 11.28 -6.74
N GLU A 24 -0.33 10.79 -5.58
CA GLU A 24 0.57 10.51 -4.45
C GLU A 24 1.51 9.31 -4.72
N LEU A 25 1.02 8.26 -5.40
CA LEU A 25 1.86 7.15 -5.85
C LEU A 25 2.87 7.60 -6.89
N GLU A 26 2.42 8.39 -7.86
CA GLU A 26 3.28 8.92 -8.91
C GLU A 26 4.37 9.83 -8.33
N ALA A 27 4.04 10.69 -7.36
CA ALA A 27 5.00 11.53 -6.66
C ALA A 27 6.12 10.70 -6.00
N LEU A 28 5.76 9.60 -5.33
CA LEU A 28 6.73 8.67 -4.74
C LEU A 28 7.54 7.88 -5.76
N TRP A 29 6.93 7.50 -6.88
CA TRP A 29 7.63 6.82 -7.96
C TRP A 29 8.73 7.73 -8.54
N ARG A 30 8.36 8.99 -8.84
CA ARG A 30 9.25 10.01 -9.41
C ARG A 30 10.29 10.50 -8.39
N GLY A 31 9.92 10.61 -7.11
CA GLY A 31 10.80 11.06 -6.03
C GLY A 31 11.91 10.06 -5.69
N PHE A 32 11.72 8.78 -6.02
CA PHE A 32 12.68 7.71 -5.75
C PHE A 32 12.96 6.87 -7.02
N PRO A 33 13.61 7.44 -8.05
CA PRO A 33 13.78 6.78 -9.32
C PRO A 33 14.64 5.52 -9.20
N GLY A 34 14.15 4.40 -9.74
CA GLY A 34 14.84 3.11 -9.73
C GLY A 34 14.87 2.37 -8.38
N VAL A 35 14.23 2.92 -7.34
CA VAL A 35 14.13 2.30 -6.01
C VAL A 35 13.06 1.22 -5.97
N TRP A 36 11.91 1.50 -6.58
CA TRP A 36 10.74 0.62 -6.57
C TRP A 36 10.90 -0.51 -7.57
N LYS A 37 10.70 -1.75 -7.10
CA LYS A 37 10.65 -2.92 -7.97
C LYS A 37 9.42 -3.75 -7.66
N GLU A 38 8.69 -4.13 -8.70
CA GLU A 38 7.53 -4.99 -8.56
C GLU A 38 7.91 -6.35 -7.95
N ILE A 39 7.09 -6.81 -7.01
CA ILE A 39 7.25 -8.10 -6.35
C ILE A 39 6.70 -9.18 -7.29
N ARG A 40 7.52 -10.18 -7.60
CA ARG A 40 7.13 -11.29 -8.49
C ARG A 40 5.86 -11.97 -7.97
N GLY A 41 4.86 -12.09 -8.83
CA GLY A 41 3.57 -12.72 -8.51
C GLY A 41 2.63 -11.87 -7.66
N CYS A 42 2.99 -10.63 -7.34
CA CYS A 42 2.17 -9.68 -6.59
C CYS A 42 1.95 -8.41 -7.42
N PRO A 43 1.08 -8.47 -8.45
CA PRO A 43 0.88 -7.35 -9.36
C PRO A 43 0.46 -6.09 -8.60
N GLY A 44 1.03 -4.94 -8.99
CA GLY A 44 0.71 -3.66 -8.38
C GLY A 44 1.32 -3.44 -7.00
N ARG A 45 2.25 -4.30 -6.56
CA ARG A 45 2.99 -4.17 -5.31
C ARG A 45 4.48 -4.10 -5.58
N PHE A 46 5.11 -3.01 -5.15
CA PHE A 46 6.50 -2.71 -5.44
C PHE A 46 7.26 -2.59 -4.13
N THR A 47 8.36 -3.33 -3.97
CA THR A 47 9.24 -3.18 -2.80
C THR A 47 10.30 -2.12 -3.06
N ALA A 48 10.58 -1.30 -2.05
CA ALA A 48 11.72 -0.40 -2.06
C ALA A 48 13.03 -1.20 -1.96
N ARG A 49 14.08 -0.70 -2.63
CA ARG A 49 15.45 -1.22 -2.55
C ARG A 49 16.42 -0.16 -2.02
N GLY A 50 17.55 -0.62 -1.48
CA GLY A 50 18.66 0.25 -1.06
C GLY A 50 18.74 0.46 0.45
N ARG A 51 19.95 0.75 0.94
CA ARG A 51 20.25 0.91 2.37
C ARG A 51 19.52 2.12 2.97
N LYS A 52 19.47 3.24 2.25
CA LYS A 52 18.78 4.47 2.71
C LYS A 52 17.31 4.21 3.04
N MET A 53 16.61 3.46 2.18
CA MET A 53 15.20 3.12 2.38
C MET A 53 14.99 2.32 3.67
N ARG A 54 15.94 1.49 4.09
CA ARG A 54 15.80 0.67 5.31
C ARG A 54 15.74 1.46 6.62
N GLY A 55 16.21 2.70 6.60
CA GLY A 55 16.12 3.62 7.75
C GLY A 55 15.20 4.81 7.51
N THR A 56 14.41 4.82 6.43
CA THR A 56 13.51 5.94 6.13
C THR A 56 12.16 5.67 6.79
N GLU A 57 11.76 6.48 7.77
CA GLU A 57 10.44 6.33 8.40
C GLU A 57 9.31 6.59 7.40
N VAL A 58 8.15 5.94 7.64
CA VAL A 58 7.00 6.04 6.74
C VAL A 58 6.50 7.48 6.57
N HIS A 59 6.60 8.30 7.62
CA HIS A 59 6.24 9.72 7.58
C HIS A 59 7.07 10.51 6.56
N SER A 60 8.38 10.23 6.46
CA SER A 60 9.24 10.89 5.48
C SER A 60 8.88 10.52 4.04
N LEU A 61 8.38 9.30 3.80
CA LEU A 61 7.86 8.92 2.48
C LEU A 61 6.54 9.63 2.19
N VAL A 62 5.66 9.70 3.18
CA VAL A 62 4.38 10.41 3.08
C VAL A 62 4.58 11.89 2.74
N GLU A 63 5.57 12.55 3.33
CA GLU A 63 5.89 13.96 3.00
C GLU A 63 6.26 14.13 1.52
N VAL A 64 7.03 13.20 0.94
CA VAL A 64 7.40 13.21 -0.49
C VAL A 64 6.17 13.05 -1.39
N SER A 65 5.13 12.34 -0.93
CA SER A 65 3.87 12.22 -1.67
C SER A 65 3.02 13.50 -1.67
N GLY A 66 3.40 14.52 -0.90
CA GLY A 66 2.65 15.76 -0.74
C GLY A 66 1.49 15.68 0.26
N MET A 67 1.36 14.56 0.98
CA MET A 67 0.39 14.41 2.06
C MET A 67 0.96 15.00 3.36
N LYS A 68 0.40 16.11 3.83
CA LYS A 68 0.84 16.76 5.08
C LYS A 68 0.34 16.06 6.35
N GLU A 69 -0.80 15.37 6.27
CA GLU A 69 -1.49 14.78 7.43
C GLU A 69 -1.99 13.37 7.10
N ALA A 70 -1.13 12.51 6.54
CA ALA A 70 -1.56 11.14 6.31
C ALA A 70 -1.71 10.39 7.64
N LYS A 71 -2.87 9.77 7.81
CA LYS A 71 -3.09 8.83 8.92
C LYS A 71 -2.25 7.59 8.69
N VAL A 72 -1.46 7.23 9.70
CA VAL A 72 -0.66 6.01 9.72
C VAL A 72 -1.32 5.00 10.65
N TRP A 73 -1.77 3.88 10.11
CA TRP A 73 -2.32 2.79 10.92
C TRP A 73 -1.23 1.79 11.25
N ARG A 74 -1.02 1.54 12.54
CA ARG A 74 -0.14 0.47 13.00
C ARG A 74 -0.92 -0.83 13.16
N VAL A 75 -0.36 -1.86 12.56
CA VAL A 75 -0.99 -3.16 12.37
C VAL A 75 -0.07 -4.24 12.94
N GLN A 76 -0.57 -5.01 13.91
CA GLN A 76 0.18 -6.11 14.51
C GLN A 76 -0.52 -7.44 14.27
N LYS A 77 0.18 -8.35 13.60
CA LYS A 77 -0.23 -9.74 13.46
C LYS A 77 0.63 -10.63 14.36
N SER A 78 0.01 -11.60 15.03
CA SER A 78 0.76 -12.55 15.87
C SER A 78 1.81 -13.31 15.04
N GLY A 79 3.03 -13.42 15.59
CA GLY A 79 4.14 -14.10 14.93
C GLY A 79 4.67 -13.41 13.66
N LYS A 80 4.31 -12.15 13.40
CA LYS A 80 4.80 -11.35 12.26
C LYS A 80 5.31 -10.00 12.72
N ASP A 81 6.17 -9.40 11.90
CA ASP A 81 6.65 -8.04 12.09
C ASP A 81 5.46 -7.05 12.07
N PRO A 82 5.42 -6.05 12.97
CA PRO A 82 4.47 -4.95 12.88
C PRO A 82 4.57 -4.26 11.52
N MET A 83 3.46 -3.69 11.05
CA MET A 83 3.46 -2.89 9.84
C MET A 83 2.69 -1.58 10.01
N ASP A 84 3.22 -0.53 9.40
CA ASP A 84 2.56 0.76 9.28
C ASP A 84 1.91 0.83 7.90
N VAL A 85 0.62 1.18 7.85
CA VAL A 85 -0.18 1.28 6.62
C VAL A 85 -0.62 2.72 6.43
N VAL A 86 -0.45 3.23 5.22
CA VAL A 86 -0.96 4.54 4.80
C VAL A 86 -1.74 4.36 3.51
N VAL A 87 -2.95 4.89 3.46
CA VAL A 87 -3.81 4.92 2.26
C VAL A 87 -3.78 6.35 1.72
N PHE A 88 -3.56 6.48 0.42
CA PHE A 88 -3.52 7.78 -0.24
C PHE A 88 -4.89 8.25 -0.68
N ARG A 89 -5.05 9.57 -0.86
CA ARG A 89 -6.34 10.17 -1.21
C ARG A 89 -6.77 9.83 -2.62
N THR A 90 -5.80 9.70 -3.54
CA THR A 90 -6.05 9.39 -4.95
C THR A 90 -5.85 7.92 -5.30
N GLY A 91 -5.80 7.04 -4.29
CA GLY A 91 -5.72 5.59 -4.48
C GLY A 91 -4.37 4.98 -4.09
N GLY A 92 -4.41 3.71 -3.69
CA GLY A 92 -3.24 2.96 -3.24
C GLY A 92 -2.63 3.48 -1.94
N GLY A 93 -1.33 3.23 -1.75
CA GLY A 93 -0.66 3.60 -0.53
C GLY A 93 0.64 2.86 -0.24
N ILE A 94 1.15 3.07 0.98
CA ILE A 94 2.38 2.43 1.46
C ILE A 94 2.04 1.43 2.56
N ILE A 95 2.72 0.29 2.52
CA ILE A 95 2.84 -0.59 3.68
C ILE A 95 4.32 -0.71 4.05
N THR A 96 4.65 -0.36 5.28
CA THR A 96 6.00 -0.41 5.84
C THR A 96 6.08 -1.50 6.91
N TYR A 97 6.86 -2.54 6.67
CA TYR A 97 7.12 -3.58 7.67
C TYR A 97 8.29 -3.17 8.57
N ARG A 98 8.11 -3.34 9.88
CA ARG A 98 9.07 -3.02 10.94
C ARG A 98 9.80 -4.28 11.38
N LYS A 99 10.86 -4.65 10.66
CA LYS A 99 11.59 -5.89 10.90
C LYS A 99 12.66 -5.71 11.96
N LYS A 100 12.64 -6.53 12.99
CA LYS A 100 13.76 -6.64 13.93
C LYS A 100 14.83 -7.54 13.30
N VAL A 101 16.07 -7.08 13.27
CA VAL A 101 17.20 -7.93 12.85
C VAL A 101 17.58 -8.80 14.04
N GLN A 102 17.60 -10.13 13.85
CA GLN A 102 18.10 -11.03 14.89
C GLN A 102 19.54 -10.64 15.25
N ASP A 103 19.83 -10.65 16.55
CA ASP A 103 21.15 -10.36 17.13
C ASP A 103 21.65 -8.90 16.99
N LYS A 104 20.79 -7.97 16.55
CA LYS A 104 21.07 -6.53 16.58
C LYS A 104 19.87 -5.76 17.09
N ALA A 105 20.09 -4.74 17.93
CA ALA A 105 19.05 -3.79 18.33
C ALA A 105 18.59 -2.85 17.18
N GLU A 106 18.86 -3.22 15.93
CA GLU A 106 18.61 -2.41 14.76
C GLU A 106 17.26 -2.76 14.13
N LEU A 107 16.42 -1.73 13.92
CA LEU A 107 15.16 -1.85 13.20
C LEU A 107 15.41 -1.63 11.71
N VAL A 108 14.95 -2.57 10.88
CA VAL A 108 14.98 -2.45 9.42
C VAL A 108 13.57 -2.25 8.90
N LEU A 109 13.38 -1.15 8.18
CA LEU A 109 12.12 -0.84 7.51
C LEU A 109 12.10 -1.43 6.11
N VAL A 110 10.98 -2.06 5.75
CA VAL A 110 10.74 -2.56 4.40
C VAL A 110 9.46 -1.94 3.86
N HIS A 111 9.61 -1.05 2.89
CA HIS A 111 8.49 -0.35 2.29
C HIS A 111 7.99 -1.09 1.06
N THR A 112 6.67 -1.14 0.94
CA THR A 112 5.99 -1.50 -0.30
C THR A 112 5.13 -0.34 -0.74
N LEU A 113 5.34 0.11 -1.97
CA LEU A 113 4.45 1.01 -2.70
C LEU A 113 3.39 0.14 -3.36
N ASN A 114 2.12 0.41 -3.11
CA ASN A 114 1.02 -0.40 -3.59
C ASN A 114 0.08 0.50 -4.38
N THR A 115 -0.19 0.09 -5.61
CA THR A 115 -1.35 0.54 -6.39
C THR A 115 -2.64 0.33 -5.59
N GLU A 116 -3.73 0.96 -5.98
CA GLU A 116 -5.01 0.82 -5.28
C GLU A 116 -5.47 -0.63 -5.21
N SER A 117 -5.46 -1.32 -6.36
CA SER A 117 -5.85 -2.71 -6.45
C SER A 117 -4.88 -3.63 -5.67
N GLY A 118 -3.58 -3.33 -5.70
CA GLY A 118 -2.55 -4.06 -4.95
C GLY A 118 -2.70 -3.92 -3.45
N LEU A 119 -3.04 -2.71 -2.99
CA LEU A 119 -3.30 -2.42 -1.59
C LEU A 119 -4.57 -3.12 -1.11
N LEU A 120 -5.65 -3.04 -1.89
CA LEU A 120 -6.93 -3.69 -1.56
C LEU A 120 -6.78 -5.18 -1.32
N ARG A 121 -6.11 -5.90 -2.23
CA ARG A 121 -5.84 -7.34 -2.07
C ARG A 121 -5.12 -7.62 -0.75
N LYS A 122 -4.13 -6.79 -0.42
CA LYS A 122 -3.35 -6.96 0.81
C LYS A 122 -4.15 -6.67 2.07
N LEU A 123 -5.01 -5.64 2.06
CA LEU A 123 -5.88 -5.31 3.19
C LEU A 123 -6.93 -6.40 3.44
N LEU A 124 -7.52 -6.95 2.39
CA LEU A 124 -8.45 -8.08 2.50
C LEU A 124 -7.78 -9.33 3.10
N ASP A 125 -6.53 -9.61 2.70
CA ASP A 125 -5.75 -10.70 3.30
C ASP A 125 -5.50 -10.45 4.79
N LEU A 126 -5.15 -9.22 5.18
CA LEU A 126 -4.97 -8.87 6.60
C LEU A 126 -6.28 -9.00 7.40
N GLN A 127 -7.42 -8.61 6.82
CA GLN A 127 -8.71 -8.73 7.50
C GLN A 127 -9.08 -10.17 7.83
N ARG A 128 -8.78 -11.11 6.94
CA ARG A 128 -9.06 -12.55 7.13
C ARG A 128 -8.26 -13.18 8.28
N GLU A 129 -7.22 -12.50 8.76
CA GLU A 129 -6.21 -13.07 9.64
C GLU A 129 -6.29 -12.60 11.11
N ASN A 130 -7.43 -12.06 11.57
CA ASN A 130 -7.65 -11.58 12.95
C ASN A 130 -6.51 -10.68 13.48
N VAL A 131 -6.26 -9.61 12.75
CA VAL A 131 -5.17 -8.68 13.02
C VAL A 131 -5.58 -7.63 14.06
N ILE A 132 -4.72 -7.36 15.03
CA ILE A 132 -4.93 -6.33 16.06
C ILE A 132 -4.37 -5.01 15.52
N MET A 133 -5.22 -3.99 15.37
CA MET A 133 -4.81 -2.63 15.01
C MET A 133 -4.99 -1.70 16.19
N ASP A 134 -4.01 -0.82 16.38
CA ASP A 134 -3.95 0.10 17.51
C ASP A 134 -4.81 1.36 17.23
N ASN A 135 -6.14 1.21 17.16
CA ASN A 135 -7.09 2.33 17.30
C ASN A 135 -8.57 1.92 17.43
N ARG A 136 -9.33 2.65 18.25
CA ARG A 136 -10.78 2.46 18.48
C ARG A 136 -11.67 2.89 17.30
N ASP A 137 -11.11 3.55 16.29
CA ASP A 137 -11.82 4.12 15.14
C ASP A 137 -11.91 3.20 13.92
N TRP A 138 -11.58 1.91 14.05
CA TRP A 138 -11.58 1.03 12.89
C TRP A 138 -12.97 0.91 12.26
N HIS A 139 -14.07 0.78 13.00
CA HIS A 139 -15.38 0.59 12.36
C HIS A 139 -15.79 1.75 11.44
N SER A 140 -15.53 2.99 11.84
CA SER A 140 -15.77 4.21 11.05
C SER A 140 -14.79 4.34 9.88
N GLU A 141 -13.51 4.03 10.09
CA GLU A 141 -12.50 4.13 9.04
C GLU A 141 -12.51 2.95 8.07
N ARG A 142 -12.99 1.79 8.53
CA ARG A 142 -13.35 0.62 7.74
C ARG A 142 -14.44 1.00 6.77
N ALA A 143 -15.54 1.58 7.24
CA ALA A 143 -16.59 2.09 6.37
C ALA A 143 -16.04 3.07 5.34
N ARG A 144 -15.13 3.97 5.72
CA ARG A 144 -14.47 4.92 4.79
C ARG A 144 -13.56 4.23 3.77
N VAL A 145 -12.68 3.34 4.19
CA VAL A 145 -11.80 2.56 3.31
C VAL A 145 -12.64 1.69 2.38
N LEU A 146 -13.68 1.04 2.89
CA LEU A 146 -14.65 0.29 2.09
C LEU A 146 -15.47 1.21 1.17
N THR A 147 -15.77 2.44 1.55
CA THR A 147 -16.47 3.41 0.69
C THR A 147 -15.58 3.85 -0.46
N ILE A 148 -14.29 4.12 -0.19
CA ILE A 148 -13.29 4.40 -1.24
C ILE A 148 -13.20 3.19 -2.17
N ILE A 149 -13.07 1.98 -1.62
CA ILE A 149 -13.02 0.72 -2.38
C ILE A 149 -14.31 0.49 -3.22
N LEU A 150 -15.49 0.72 -2.64
CA LEU A 150 -16.78 0.52 -3.31
C LEU A 150 -17.03 1.58 -4.37
N SER A 151 -16.60 2.82 -4.15
CA SER A 151 -16.70 3.90 -5.14
C SER A 151 -15.90 3.54 -6.39
N PHE A 152 -14.72 2.95 -6.24
CA PHE A 152 -13.92 2.45 -7.36
C PHE A 152 -14.56 1.24 -8.06
N LEU A 153 -15.04 0.25 -7.30
CA LEU A 153 -15.73 -0.91 -7.86
C LEU A 153 -17.00 -0.53 -8.64
N SER A 154 -17.67 0.56 -8.27
CA SER A 154 -18.89 1.04 -8.94
C SER A 154 -18.63 1.65 -10.31
N SER A 155 -17.44 2.21 -10.55
CA SER A 155 -17.03 2.76 -11.85
C SER A 155 -16.70 1.66 -12.88
N ASP A 156 -16.21 0.50 -12.41
CA ASP A 156 -15.67 -0.59 -13.25
C ASP A 156 -16.42 -1.94 -13.07
N ALA A 157 -17.62 -1.93 -12.49
CA ALA A 157 -18.41 -3.11 -12.09
C ALA A 157 -18.86 -4.08 -13.22
N ARG A 158 -18.26 -4.04 -14.42
CA ARG A 158 -18.57 -4.96 -15.51
C ARG A 158 -17.74 -6.25 -15.52
N SER A 159 -16.89 -6.51 -14.52
CA SER A 159 -16.18 -7.80 -14.42
C SER A 159 -16.65 -8.67 -13.25
N VAL A 160 -16.90 -9.96 -13.53
CA VAL A 160 -17.41 -10.99 -12.59
C VAL A 160 -16.55 -11.11 -11.33
N LYS A 161 -15.26 -10.75 -11.38
CA LYS A 161 -14.34 -10.78 -10.23
C LYS A 161 -14.58 -9.65 -9.22
N ALA A 162 -15.07 -8.49 -9.67
CA ALA A 162 -15.47 -7.39 -8.78
C ALA A 162 -16.59 -7.87 -7.83
N SER A 163 -17.60 -8.57 -8.36
CA SER A 163 -18.77 -9.03 -7.59
C SER A 163 -18.46 -9.94 -6.39
N SER A 164 -17.40 -10.77 -6.48
CA SER A 164 -16.97 -11.63 -5.37
C SER A 164 -16.25 -10.84 -4.27
N ILE A 165 -15.49 -9.82 -4.68
CA ILE A 165 -14.84 -8.87 -3.78
C ILE A 165 -15.90 -8.01 -3.09
N THR A 166 -16.87 -7.44 -3.83
CA THR A 166 -17.98 -6.66 -3.26
C THR A 166 -18.81 -7.48 -2.27
N ARG A 167 -19.10 -8.75 -2.58
CA ARG A 167 -19.87 -9.65 -1.69
C ARG A 167 -19.10 -10.00 -0.41
N THR A 168 -17.79 -10.22 -0.52
CA THR A 168 -16.91 -10.46 0.65
C THR A 168 -16.83 -9.22 1.54
N ILE A 169 -16.76 -8.05 0.92
CA ILE A 169 -16.77 -6.73 1.54
C ILE A 169 -18.09 -6.44 2.26
N TRP A 170 -19.22 -6.74 1.61
CA TRP A 170 -20.56 -6.53 2.17
C TRP A 170 -20.81 -7.41 3.40
N ASN A 171 -20.50 -8.70 3.29
CA ASN A 171 -20.62 -9.65 4.41
C ASN A 171 -19.69 -9.34 5.59
N ALA A 172 -18.63 -8.57 5.33
CA ALA A 172 -17.72 -8.09 6.34
C ALA A 172 -18.27 -6.86 7.08
N ILE A 173 -19.04 -5.99 6.42
CA ILE A 173 -19.66 -4.81 7.02
C ILE A 173 -20.84 -5.18 7.93
N ASP A 174 -21.63 -6.19 7.56
CA ASP A 174 -22.83 -6.64 8.32
C ASP A 174 -22.50 -7.53 9.55
N ARG A 175 -21.23 -7.59 9.99
CA ARG A 175 -20.76 -8.27 11.20
C ARG A 175 -19.89 -7.36 12.04
#